data_AF-A0AAJ2UZR1-F1
#
_entry.id   AF-A0AAJ2UZR1-F1
#
_cell.length_a   1.000
_cell.length_b   1.000
_cell.length_c   1.000
_cell.angle_alpha   90.00
_cell.angle_beta   90.00
_cell.angle_gamma   90.00
#
_symmetry.space_group_name_H-M   'P 1'
#
loop_
_entity.id
_entity.type
_entity.pdbx_description
1 polymer ?
#
loop_
_entity_poly.entity_id
_entity_poly.type
_entity_poly.pdbx_seq_one_letter_code
_entity_poly.pdbx_strand_id
1 'polypeptide(L)'
;MLGCPPFRENAELLAHNIKLRYGAASAVASTKPELIEGAHADSLLYLIDEAKIVPDGTWDAIEGAFSGGKTSGLPEAFVFAISTPGPPSGRFYDIHSRKPGFEDWFVRHVTLAEAVAAGQISPDWAAQRAKQWGRDSAIYANRVLGEFHASDEDSVIPLSWLEAAVERWHLWDQAGRPALEGRQFLGVDVARAGGDSTVLAYRAGLAYTELETHDREDTMETTARVQAAVGRRPGTVPVVDSMGVGGGVVDRLRELDEPVLTYTRAAKSRLRSRDGEWGFNNTRSAAYWRTRELLDPAFDPTLMLPPDDLLLADLTAPTWAVRTG
;
A
#
# COMPACT_ATOMS: atom_id res chain seq x y z
N MET A 1 1.77 22.86 33.19
CA MET A 1 0.50 22.12 33.00
C MET A 1 -0.45 23.08 32.31
N LEU A 2 -0.53 23.01 30.96
CA LEU A 2 -1.49 23.80 30.18
C LEU A 2 -2.89 23.44 30.66
N GLY A 3 -3.72 24.45 30.97
CA GLY A 3 -4.98 24.35 31.73
C GLY A 3 -6.12 23.57 31.06
N CYS A 4 -5.85 22.32 30.67
CA CYS A 4 -6.88 21.37 30.31
C CYS A 4 -7.54 20.81 31.58
N PRO A 5 -8.88 20.62 31.56
CA PRO A 5 -9.55 19.71 32.48
C PRO A 5 -8.91 18.31 32.46
N PRO A 6 -9.15 17.47 33.49
CA PRO A 6 -8.69 16.09 33.48
C PRO A 6 -9.22 15.34 32.25
N PHE A 7 -8.33 14.57 31.61
CA PHE A 7 -8.61 13.73 30.44
C PHE A 7 -9.91 12.91 30.62
N ARG A 8 -10.80 12.99 29.64
CA ARG A 8 -12.07 12.26 29.61
C ARG A 8 -12.09 11.28 28.46
N GLU A 9 -11.82 10.03 28.79
CA GLU A 9 -11.71 8.87 27.90
C GLU A 9 -12.88 8.75 26.90
N ASN A 10 -14.09 9.15 27.32
CA ASN A 10 -15.33 8.99 26.53
C ASN A 10 -15.69 10.20 25.64
N ALA A 11 -14.95 11.31 25.68
CA ALA A 11 -15.29 12.54 24.97
C ALA A 11 -14.20 13.02 24.01
N GLU A 12 -12.93 12.86 24.39
CA GLU A 12 -11.80 13.41 23.62
C GLU A 12 -11.26 12.43 22.57
N LEU A 13 -11.36 11.12 22.81
CA LEU A 13 -10.90 10.10 21.84
C LEU A 13 -11.85 9.89 20.67
N LEU A 14 -13.14 10.23 20.84
CA LEU A 14 -14.18 10.11 19.80
C LEU A 14 -14.41 11.42 19.04
N ALA A 15 -13.89 12.54 19.53
CA ALA A 15 -13.99 13.82 18.84
C ALA A 15 -12.69 14.09 18.08
N HIS A 16 -12.76 14.22 16.75
CA HIS A 16 -11.64 14.68 15.92
C HIS A 16 -11.26 16.16 16.16
N ASN A 17 -11.62 16.73 17.31
CA ASN A 17 -11.35 18.14 17.65
C ASN A 17 -11.10 18.28 19.16
N ILE A 18 -9.95 18.84 19.51
CA ILE A 18 -9.58 19.27 20.85
C ILE A 18 -9.74 20.79 20.91
N LYS A 19 -10.64 21.29 21.75
CA LYS A 19 -10.78 22.72 22.03
C LYS A 19 -10.05 23.09 23.31
N LEU A 20 -9.09 24.01 23.21
CA LEU A 20 -8.33 24.57 24.31
C LEU A 20 -8.85 25.97 24.66
N ARG A 21 -8.44 26.50 25.81
CA ARG A 21 -8.81 27.87 26.24
C ARG A 21 -8.39 28.96 25.24
N TYR A 22 -7.31 28.74 24.49
CA TYR A 22 -6.71 29.71 23.56
C TYR A 22 -6.42 29.12 22.18
N GLY A 23 -7.12 28.05 21.77
CA GLY A 23 -6.89 27.41 20.48
C GLY A 23 -7.74 26.18 20.27
N ALA A 24 -7.59 25.54 19.12
CA ALA A 24 -8.17 24.24 18.85
C ALA A 24 -7.24 23.44 17.93
N ALA A 25 -7.32 22.13 18.02
CA ALA A 25 -6.68 21.21 17.09
C ALA A 25 -7.76 20.29 16.52
N SER A 26 -7.79 20.12 15.21
CA SER A 26 -8.71 19.20 14.55
C SER A 26 -7.96 18.26 13.63
N ALA A 27 -8.29 16.97 13.71
CA ALA A 27 -7.86 16.00 12.71
C ALA A 27 -8.81 16.08 11.52
N VAL A 28 -8.27 16.28 10.32
CA VAL A 28 -9.03 16.25 9.07
C VAL A 28 -8.53 15.08 8.25
N ALA A 29 -9.35 14.04 8.13
CA ALA A 29 -9.14 12.94 7.21
C ALA A 29 -10.10 13.14 6.03
N SER A 30 -9.66 13.85 5.00
CA SER A 30 -10.47 14.08 3.82
C SER A 30 -9.62 14.16 2.55
N THR A 31 -10.12 13.55 1.48
CA THR A 31 -9.59 13.67 0.12
C THR A 31 -10.19 14.85 -0.65
N LYS A 32 -11.04 15.66 0.00
CA LYS A 32 -11.71 16.83 -0.58
C LYS A 32 -11.00 18.12 -0.14
N PRO A 33 -10.29 18.81 -1.04
CA PRO A 33 -9.56 20.03 -0.71
C PRO A 33 -10.43 21.11 -0.04
N GLU A 34 -11.71 21.20 -0.43
CA GLU A 34 -12.63 22.24 0.05
C GLU A 34 -12.94 22.13 1.55
N LEU A 35 -12.72 20.95 2.15
CA LEU A 35 -12.91 20.72 3.58
C LEU A 35 -11.67 21.12 4.40
N ILE A 36 -10.55 21.41 3.73
CA ILE A 36 -9.27 21.81 4.32
C ILE A 36 -9.06 23.32 4.16
N GLU A 37 -9.64 23.93 3.13
CA GLU A 37 -9.65 25.38 2.90
C GLU A 37 -10.38 26.16 4.00
N GLY A 38 -10.00 27.43 4.18
CA GLY A 38 -10.74 28.40 5.00
C GLY A 38 -10.46 28.35 6.50
N ALA A 39 -9.41 27.66 6.94
CA ALA A 39 -8.94 27.81 8.31
C ALA A 39 -8.40 29.23 8.54
N HIS A 40 -8.97 29.95 9.51
CA HIS A 40 -8.57 31.29 9.87
C HIS A 40 -8.34 31.39 11.38
N ALA A 41 -7.11 31.75 11.77
CA ALA A 41 -6.72 32.06 13.13
C ALA A 41 -5.53 33.02 13.15
N ASP A 42 -5.27 33.66 14.29
CA ASP A 42 -4.05 34.45 14.49
C ASP A 42 -2.78 33.59 14.44
N SER A 43 -2.88 32.28 14.66
CA SER A 43 -1.77 31.34 14.51
C SER A 43 -2.26 30.00 14.00
N LEU A 44 -1.59 29.46 12.98
CA LEU A 44 -1.95 28.18 12.34
C LEU A 44 -0.75 27.24 12.27
N LEU A 45 -1.00 25.96 12.52
CA LEU A 45 -0.03 24.88 12.29
C LEU A 45 -0.74 23.72 11.60
N TYR A 46 -0.30 23.41 10.38
CA TYR A 46 -0.69 22.20 9.67
C TYR A 46 0.33 21.10 9.92
N LEU A 47 -0.12 19.93 10.36
CA LEU A 47 0.67 18.71 10.46
C LEU A 47 0.20 17.76 9.36
N ILE A 48 1.09 17.41 8.44
CA ILE A 48 0.79 16.52 7.32
C ILE A 48 1.62 15.26 7.51
N ASP A 49 0.95 14.17 7.84
CA ASP A 49 1.56 12.83 7.90
C ASP A 49 1.35 12.10 6.57
N GLU A 50 2.24 11.17 6.24
CA GLU A 50 2.31 10.50 4.92
C GLU A 50 2.20 11.47 3.74
N ALA A 51 2.90 12.61 3.85
CA ALA A 51 2.82 13.73 2.92
C ALA A 51 3.07 13.34 1.44
N LYS A 52 3.77 12.24 1.13
CA LYS A 52 4.02 11.80 -0.24
C LYS A 52 2.75 11.45 -1.03
N ILE A 53 1.68 11.01 -0.36
CA ILE A 53 0.45 10.56 -1.02
C ILE A 53 -0.63 11.66 -1.06
N VAL A 54 -0.37 12.80 -0.43
CA VAL A 54 -1.34 13.90 -0.37
C VAL A 54 -1.48 14.54 -1.76
N PRO A 55 -2.70 14.61 -2.34
CA PRO A 55 -2.93 15.19 -3.65
C PRO A 55 -2.56 16.67 -3.73
N ASP A 56 -2.07 17.14 -4.88
CA ASP A 56 -1.64 18.53 -5.08
C ASP A 56 -2.73 19.57 -4.72
N GLY A 57 -4.00 19.29 -5.03
CA GLY A 57 -5.10 20.20 -4.67
C GLY A 57 -5.26 20.39 -3.15
N THR A 58 -4.93 19.38 -2.34
CA THR A 58 -4.92 19.52 -0.87
C THR A 58 -3.76 20.41 -0.42
N TRP A 59 -2.60 20.31 -1.06
CA TRP A 59 -1.49 21.22 -0.79
C TRP A 59 -1.85 22.66 -1.12
N ASP A 60 -2.45 22.90 -2.29
CA ASP A 60 -2.88 24.23 -2.73
C ASP A 60 -3.91 24.84 -1.76
N ALA A 61 -4.85 24.03 -1.26
CA ALA A 61 -5.81 24.43 -0.24
C ALA A 61 -5.16 24.89 1.07
N ILE A 62 -4.12 24.18 1.51
CA ILE A 62 -3.34 24.53 2.71
C ILE A 62 -2.53 25.81 2.44
N GLU A 63 -1.94 25.96 1.25
CA GLU A 63 -1.14 27.12 0.88
C GLU A 63 -1.89 28.45 1.02
N GLY A 64 -3.18 28.47 0.69
CA GLY A 64 -4.03 29.65 0.85
C GLY A 64 -4.06 30.20 2.29
N ALA A 65 -3.94 29.32 3.29
CA ALA A 65 -3.95 29.71 4.70
C ALA A 65 -2.68 30.47 5.13
N PHE A 66 -1.56 30.33 4.40
CA PHE A 66 -0.31 31.04 4.72
C PHE A 66 -0.28 32.48 4.23
N SER A 67 -1.21 32.90 3.36
CA SER A 67 -1.23 34.25 2.77
C SER A 67 -1.27 35.39 3.81
N GLY A 68 -1.82 35.14 5.01
CA GLY A 68 -1.86 36.09 6.11
C GLY A 68 -0.69 35.99 7.09
N GLY A 69 0.12 34.93 7.01
CA GLY A 69 1.20 34.64 7.96
C GLY A 69 2.42 35.53 7.79
N LYS A 70 3.13 35.78 8.89
CA LYS A 70 4.41 36.51 8.92
C LYS A 70 5.54 35.57 9.30
N THR A 71 6.74 35.87 8.78
CA THR A 71 7.99 35.18 9.16
C THR A 71 8.50 35.56 10.55
N SER A 72 7.93 36.60 11.17
CA SER A 72 8.22 36.98 12.57
C SER A 72 7.03 37.71 13.20
N GLY A 73 6.76 37.38 14.47
CA GLY A 73 5.62 37.90 15.22
C GLY A 73 4.28 37.37 14.71
N LEU A 74 3.18 37.85 15.29
CA LEU A 74 1.83 37.42 14.91
C LEU A 74 1.25 38.22 13.73
N PRO A 75 0.41 37.60 12.89
CA PRO A 75 0.04 36.17 12.92
C PRO A 75 1.14 35.25 12.33
N GLU A 76 1.27 34.04 12.84
CA GLU A 76 2.22 33.02 12.36
C GLU A 76 1.49 31.82 11.74
N ALA A 77 2.00 31.29 10.63
CA ALA A 77 1.38 30.16 9.96
C ALA A 77 2.47 29.21 9.48
N PHE A 78 2.44 27.97 9.97
CA PHE A 78 3.44 26.95 9.69
C PHE A 78 2.81 25.67 9.14
N VAL A 79 3.61 24.96 8.36
CA VAL A 79 3.34 23.58 7.95
C VAL A 79 4.51 22.71 8.32
N PHE A 80 4.20 21.52 8.83
CA PHE A 80 5.16 20.48 9.09
C PHE A 80 4.69 19.21 8.38
N ALA A 81 5.43 18.83 7.35
CA ALA A 81 5.14 17.67 6.53
C ALA A 81 6.18 16.57 6.79
N ILE A 82 5.70 15.36 7.04
CA ILE A 82 6.52 14.17 7.27
C ILE A 82 6.01 13.02 6.42
N SER A 83 6.94 12.22 5.90
CA SER A 83 6.62 11.03 5.11
C SER A 83 7.85 10.15 4.99
N THR A 84 7.63 8.85 4.82
CA THR A 84 8.63 8.00 4.16
C THR A 84 8.75 8.44 2.70
N PRO A 85 9.95 8.48 2.08
CA PRO A 85 10.08 8.80 0.67
C PRO A 85 9.38 7.79 -0.24
N GLY A 86 9.10 8.23 -1.46
CA GLY A 86 8.37 7.49 -2.48
C GLY A 86 9.01 7.66 -3.85
N PRO A 87 8.24 7.55 -4.94
CA PRO A 87 8.70 7.97 -6.25
C PRO A 87 9.13 9.45 -6.25
N PRO A 88 10.04 9.86 -7.15
CA PRO A 88 10.48 11.23 -7.31
C PRO A 88 9.40 12.09 -8.01
N SER A 89 8.23 12.20 -7.40
CA SER A 89 7.08 12.93 -7.92
C SER A 89 6.18 13.48 -6.81
N GLY A 90 5.37 14.48 -7.15
CA GLY A 90 4.41 15.11 -6.24
C GLY A 90 5.04 16.20 -5.36
N ARG A 91 4.18 16.98 -4.70
CA ARG A 91 4.59 18.15 -3.90
C ARG A 91 5.65 17.85 -2.85
N PHE A 92 5.55 16.72 -2.14
CA PHE A 92 6.52 16.35 -1.11
C PHE A 92 7.93 16.15 -1.69
N TYR A 93 8.06 15.46 -2.83
CA TYR A 93 9.35 15.32 -3.52
C TYR A 93 9.89 16.66 -4.01
N ASP A 94 9.01 17.52 -4.53
CA ASP A 94 9.38 18.83 -5.08
C ASP A 94 9.95 19.76 -3.99
N ILE A 95 9.33 19.76 -2.82
CA ILE A 95 9.82 20.43 -1.60
C ILE A 95 11.19 19.86 -1.22
N HIS A 96 11.31 18.55 -1.07
CA HIS A 96 12.57 17.90 -0.65
C HIS A 96 13.72 18.08 -1.66
N SER A 97 13.39 18.16 -2.94
CA SER A 97 14.33 18.43 -4.04
C SER A 97 14.64 19.92 -4.21
N ARG A 98 14.00 20.79 -3.41
CA ARG A 98 14.15 22.26 -3.46
C ARG A 98 13.97 22.80 -4.87
N LYS A 99 12.92 22.35 -5.56
CA LYS A 99 12.56 22.94 -6.86
C LYS A 99 12.31 24.45 -6.70
N PRO A 100 12.52 25.26 -7.75
CA PRO A 100 12.25 26.70 -7.69
C PRO A 100 10.82 26.97 -7.22
N GLY A 101 10.66 27.87 -6.24
CA GLY A 101 9.37 28.19 -5.62
C GLY A 101 9.09 27.54 -4.27
N PHE A 102 9.97 26.67 -3.76
CA PHE A 102 9.86 26.03 -2.44
C PHE A 102 10.97 26.47 -1.46
N GLU A 103 11.52 27.68 -1.64
CA GLU A 103 12.63 28.19 -0.83
C GLU A 103 12.24 28.53 0.62
N ASP A 104 10.95 28.66 0.89
CA ASP A 104 10.35 28.88 2.20
C ASP A 104 10.31 27.62 3.08
N TRP A 105 10.57 26.44 2.50
CA TRP A 105 10.63 25.18 3.23
C TRP A 105 12.02 24.90 3.80
N PHE A 106 12.04 24.52 5.09
CA PHE A 106 13.19 23.86 5.68
C PHE A 106 13.11 22.35 5.48
N VAL A 107 14.09 21.79 4.77
CA VAL A 107 14.12 20.36 4.42
C VAL A 107 15.08 19.59 5.33
N ARG A 108 14.59 18.48 5.90
CA ARG A 108 15.37 17.50 6.68
C ARG A 108 15.13 16.08 6.18
N HIS A 109 16.17 15.40 5.73
CA HIS A 109 16.16 13.98 5.39
C HIS A 109 16.80 13.17 6.52
N VAL A 110 16.07 12.23 7.13
CA VAL A 110 16.57 11.32 8.17
C VAL A 110 17.10 10.05 7.50
N THR A 111 18.41 9.80 7.63
CA THR A 111 19.07 8.64 7.01
C THR A 111 18.93 7.38 7.86
N LEU A 112 19.13 6.20 7.26
CA LEU A 112 19.23 4.92 8.00
C LEU A 112 20.26 4.98 9.14
N ALA A 113 21.41 5.60 8.91
CA ALA A 113 22.46 5.70 9.93
C ALA A 113 21.99 6.49 11.16
N GLU A 114 21.23 7.57 10.95
CA GLU A 114 20.65 8.37 12.02
C GLU A 114 19.52 7.63 12.73
N ALA A 115 18.67 6.93 11.98
CA ALA A 115 17.59 6.11 12.55
C ALA A 115 18.14 4.96 13.41
N VAL A 116 19.24 4.33 12.99
CA VAL A 116 19.98 3.33 13.77
C VAL A 116 20.61 3.97 15.01
N ALA A 117 21.29 5.10 14.87
CA ALA A 117 21.91 5.80 15.99
C ALA A 117 20.88 6.25 17.04
N ALA A 118 19.67 6.61 16.60
CA ALA A 118 18.54 6.97 17.45
C ALA A 118 17.80 5.75 18.04
N GLY A 119 18.21 4.51 17.71
CA GLY A 119 17.57 3.28 18.17
C GLY A 119 16.17 3.03 17.59
N GLN A 120 15.78 3.75 16.54
CA GLN A 120 14.49 3.59 15.87
C GLN A 120 14.48 2.41 14.89
N ILE A 121 15.65 2.08 14.33
CA ILE A 121 15.83 0.95 13.42
C ILE A 121 16.97 0.06 13.93
N SER A 122 16.72 -1.26 13.96
CA SER A 122 17.78 -2.25 14.25
C SER A 122 18.64 -2.49 13.00
N PRO A 123 19.98 -2.53 13.11
CA PRO A 123 20.86 -2.92 12.01
C PRO A 123 20.53 -4.32 11.46
N ASP A 124 20.18 -5.26 12.34
CA ASP A 124 19.82 -6.62 11.94
C ASP A 124 18.51 -6.65 11.16
N TRP A 125 17.54 -5.81 11.55
CA TRP A 125 16.29 -5.67 10.82
C TRP A 125 16.55 -5.15 9.40
N ALA A 126 17.35 -4.08 9.26
CA ALA A 126 17.69 -3.53 7.95
C ALA A 126 18.43 -4.56 7.08
N ALA A 127 19.36 -5.31 7.66
CA ALA A 127 20.07 -6.39 6.96
C ALA A 127 19.14 -7.55 6.54
N GLN A 128 18.10 -7.84 7.32
CA GLN A 128 17.09 -8.83 6.95
C GLN A 128 16.19 -8.32 5.83
N ARG A 129 15.70 -7.07 5.90
CA ARG A 129 14.90 -6.45 4.83
C ARG A 129 15.66 -6.42 3.50
N ALA A 130 16.97 -6.14 3.55
CA ALA A 130 17.85 -6.17 2.38
C ALA A 130 17.87 -7.54 1.68
N LYS A 131 17.81 -8.64 2.46
CA LYS A 131 17.75 -10.00 1.91
C LYS A 131 16.37 -10.36 1.41
N GLN A 132 15.34 -9.92 2.14
CA GLN A 132 13.96 -10.30 1.89
C GLN A 132 13.36 -9.56 0.70
N TRP A 133 13.57 -8.25 0.61
CA TRP A 133 13.02 -7.41 -0.45
C TRP A 133 13.99 -7.21 -1.61
N GLY A 134 15.28 -7.50 -1.40
CA GLY A 134 16.34 -7.18 -2.34
C GLY A 134 16.88 -5.76 -2.14
N ARG A 135 18.20 -5.62 -2.16
CA ARG A 135 18.91 -4.34 -1.89
C ARG A 135 18.65 -3.26 -2.93
N ASP A 136 18.35 -3.67 -4.15
CA ASP A 136 18.13 -2.76 -5.27
C ASP A 136 16.63 -2.50 -5.50
N SER A 137 15.75 -3.00 -4.62
CA SER A 137 14.30 -2.80 -4.76
C SER A 137 13.86 -1.40 -4.31
N ALA A 138 12.84 -0.87 -4.97
CA ALA A 138 12.20 0.39 -4.60
C ALA A 138 11.69 0.41 -3.15
N ILE A 139 11.12 -0.72 -2.68
CA ILE A 139 10.63 -0.82 -1.30
C ILE A 139 11.77 -0.73 -0.28
N TYR A 140 12.93 -1.34 -0.57
CA TYR A 140 14.09 -1.26 0.31
C TYR A 140 14.68 0.15 0.33
N ALA A 141 14.84 0.78 -0.84
CA ALA A 141 15.31 2.16 -0.94
C ALA A 141 14.41 3.12 -0.14
N ASN A 142 13.09 3.01 -0.32
CA ASN A 142 12.15 3.92 0.31
C ASN A 142 12.01 3.66 1.83
N ARG A 143 11.79 2.40 2.22
CA ARG A 143 11.43 2.05 3.62
C ARG A 143 12.61 1.81 4.55
N VAL A 144 13.78 1.49 4.00
CA VAL A 144 14.98 1.21 4.80
C VAL A 144 16.01 2.31 4.65
N LEU A 145 16.35 2.70 3.41
CA LEU A 145 17.38 3.71 3.19
C LEU A 145 16.85 5.14 3.42
N GLY A 146 15.54 5.34 3.29
CA GLY A 146 14.93 6.67 3.39
C GLY A 146 15.18 7.50 2.13
N GLU A 147 15.31 6.85 0.96
CA GLU A 147 15.64 7.54 -0.28
C GLU A 147 14.41 7.62 -1.21
N PHE A 148 14.30 8.72 -1.97
CA PHE A 148 13.38 8.75 -3.09
C PHE A 148 13.89 7.80 -4.17
N HIS A 149 13.03 6.94 -4.68
CA HIS A 149 13.41 5.97 -5.69
C HIS A 149 12.38 5.95 -6.82
N ALA A 150 12.84 6.20 -8.04
CA ALA A 150 12.01 5.98 -9.22
C ALA A 150 11.63 4.50 -9.22
N SER A 151 10.34 4.18 -9.31
CA SER A 151 9.94 2.82 -9.64
C SER A 151 10.70 2.40 -10.89
N ASP A 152 11.38 1.25 -10.86
CA ASP A 152 12.14 0.73 -11.99
C ASP A 152 11.33 0.92 -13.27
N GLU A 153 11.88 1.59 -14.30
CA GLU A 153 11.18 1.83 -15.57
C GLU A 153 10.64 0.51 -16.16
N ASP A 154 11.33 -0.59 -15.86
CA ASP A 154 10.98 -1.93 -16.29
C ASP A 154 10.01 -2.65 -15.35
N SER A 155 9.68 -2.16 -14.15
CA SER A 155 8.77 -2.85 -13.23
C SER A 155 7.35 -2.94 -13.79
N VAL A 156 6.72 -4.11 -13.64
CA VAL A 156 5.35 -4.33 -14.14
C VAL A 156 4.33 -3.55 -13.32
N ILE A 157 4.52 -3.33 -12.02
CA ILE A 157 3.57 -2.60 -11.19
C ILE A 157 4.34 -1.59 -10.33
N PRO A 158 4.14 -0.27 -10.55
CA PRO A 158 4.80 0.76 -9.75
C PRO A 158 4.44 0.65 -8.26
N LEU A 159 5.42 0.87 -7.38
CA LEU A 159 5.23 0.81 -5.93
C LEU A 159 4.14 1.78 -5.45
N SER A 160 4.08 3.00 -5.98
CA SER A 160 3.05 3.98 -5.60
C SER A 160 1.64 3.54 -5.91
N TRP A 161 1.44 2.73 -6.95
CA TRP A 161 0.11 2.21 -7.29
C TRP A 161 -0.33 1.14 -6.27
N LEU A 162 0.62 0.37 -5.74
CA LEU A 162 0.39 -0.59 -4.67
C LEU A 162 0.15 0.12 -3.33
N GLU A 163 0.93 1.13 -3.00
CA GLU A 163 0.74 1.95 -1.78
C GLU A 163 -0.67 2.59 -1.78
N ALA A 164 -1.13 3.12 -2.92
CA ALA A 164 -2.50 3.62 -3.05
C ALA A 164 -3.57 2.54 -2.86
N ALA A 165 -3.30 1.28 -3.23
CA ALA A 165 -4.21 0.15 -3.01
C ALA A 165 -4.26 -0.29 -1.55
N VAL A 166 -3.13 -0.20 -0.85
CA VAL A 166 -3.04 -0.43 0.59
C VAL A 166 -3.78 0.66 1.35
N GLU A 167 -3.68 1.92 0.91
CA GLU A 167 -4.43 3.01 1.54
C GLU A 167 -5.96 2.81 1.39
N ARG A 168 -6.44 2.42 0.21
CA ARG A 168 -7.86 2.05 0.04
C ARG A 168 -8.28 0.93 1.00
N TRP A 169 -7.41 -0.05 1.24
CA TRP A 169 -7.66 -1.11 2.21
C TRP A 169 -7.75 -0.57 3.64
N HIS A 170 -6.84 0.33 4.04
CA HIS A 170 -6.89 0.97 5.37
C HIS A 170 -8.18 1.76 5.58
N LEU A 171 -8.62 2.51 4.58
CA LEU A 171 -9.89 3.25 4.65
C LEU A 171 -11.08 2.28 4.82
N TRP A 172 -11.07 1.15 4.12
CA TRP A 172 -12.10 0.11 4.29
C TRP A 172 -12.05 -0.53 5.69
N ASP A 173 -10.86 -0.81 6.21
CA ASP A 173 -10.65 -1.37 7.55
C ASP A 173 -11.15 -0.42 8.66
N GLN A 174 -10.76 0.86 8.57
CA GLN A 174 -11.18 1.93 9.48
C GLN A 174 -12.69 2.19 9.45
N ALA A 175 -13.34 1.99 8.29
CA ALA A 175 -14.79 2.05 8.17
C ALA A 175 -15.52 0.85 8.80
N GLY A 176 -14.82 -0.04 9.50
CA GLY A 176 -15.38 -1.21 10.14
C GLY A 176 -15.61 -2.38 9.19
N ARG A 177 -14.84 -2.45 8.08
CA ARG A 177 -14.90 -3.51 7.07
C ARG A 177 -16.32 -3.74 6.53
N PRO A 178 -16.97 -2.73 5.91
CA PRO A 178 -18.28 -2.90 5.32
C PRO A 178 -18.29 -4.05 4.30
N ALA A 179 -19.45 -4.68 4.14
CA ALA A 179 -19.61 -5.85 3.27
C ALA A 179 -19.16 -5.54 1.84
N LEU A 180 -18.36 -6.46 1.27
CA LEU A 180 -17.82 -6.34 -0.08
C LEU A 180 -18.72 -7.07 -1.07
N GLU A 181 -18.95 -6.44 -2.21
CA GLU A 181 -19.71 -7.06 -3.30
C GLU A 181 -18.80 -7.90 -4.21
N GLY A 182 -19.41 -8.86 -4.92
CA GLY A 182 -18.74 -9.68 -5.91
C GLY A 182 -18.35 -11.07 -5.45
N ARG A 183 -17.83 -11.86 -6.39
CA ARG A 183 -17.46 -13.26 -6.14
C ARG A 183 -16.26 -13.37 -5.21
N GLN A 184 -16.28 -14.39 -4.36
CA GLN A 184 -15.18 -14.74 -3.47
C GLN A 184 -14.23 -15.75 -4.14
N PHE A 185 -12.94 -15.48 -4.03
CA PHE A 185 -11.87 -16.34 -4.52
C PHE A 185 -10.83 -16.54 -3.41
N LEU A 186 -10.20 -17.71 -3.41
CA LEU A 186 -9.04 -18.01 -2.60
C LEU A 186 -7.87 -18.35 -3.52
N GLY A 187 -6.94 -17.42 -3.70
CA GLY A 187 -5.69 -17.70 -4.42
C GLY A 187 -4.78 -18.54 -3.53
N VAL A 188 -4.20 -19.60 -4.07
CA VAL A 188 -3.33 -20.51 -3.32
C VAL A 188 -2.02 -20.70 -4.09
N ASP A 189 -0.93 -20.16 -3.55
CA ASP A 189 0.43 -20.43 -4.03
C ASP A 189 1.08 -21.44 -3.08
N VAL A 190 1.40 -22.63 -3.61
CA VAL A 190 1.74 -23.81 -2.80
C VAL A 190 3.25 -23.96 -2.74
N ALA A 191 3.81 -23.79 -1.54
CA ALA A 191 5.15 -24.22 -1.23
C ALA A 191 5.13 -25.62 -0.58
N ARG A 192 6.31 -26.19 -0.32
CA ARG A 192 6.47 -27.46 0.39
C ARG A 192 7.65 -27.38 1.35
N ALA A 193 8.54 -28.36 1.31
CA ALA A 193 9.82 -28.32 2.00
C ALA A 193 10.73 -27.29 1.31
N GLY A 194 11.22 -26.31 2.08
CA GLY A 194 12.07 -25.25 1.58
C GLY A 194 12.10 -24.04 2.51
N GLY A 195 12.72 -22.96 2.04
CA GLY A 195 12.65 -21.65 2.70
C GLY A 195 11.42 -20.82 2.31
N ASP A 196 10.64 -21.29 1.34
CA ASP A 196 9.44 -20.62 0.84
C ASP A 196 8.19 -21.07 1.62
N SER A 197 7.17 -20.21 1.65
CA SER A 197 5.92 -20.42 2.38
C SER A 197 4.74 -20.58 1.43
N THR A 198 3.77 -21.39 1.83
CA THR A 198 2.46 -21.46 1.18
C THR A 198 1.65 -20.21 1.54
N VAL A 199 0.99 -19.58 0.57
CA VAL A 199 0.18 -18.38 0.78
C VAL A 199 -1.25 -18.60 0.28
N LEU A 200 -2.21 -18.29 1.15
CA LEU A 200 -3.64 -18.25 0.88
C LEU A 200 -4.11 -16.80 0.84
N ALA A 201 -4.45 -16.31 -0.35
CA ALA A 201 -4.89 -14.94 -0.58
C ALA A 201 -6.41 -14.86 -0.74
N TYR A 202 -7.08 -14.26 0.24
CA TYR A 202 -8.54 -14.15 0.26
C TYR A 202 -9.00 -12.91 -0.48
N ARG A 203 -9.80 -13.09 -1.54
CA ARG A 203 -10.33 -11.99 -2.35
C ARG A 203 -11.85 -12.01 -2.40
N ALA A 204 -12.48 -10.88 -2.12
CA ALA A 204 -13.90 -10.65 -2.34
C ALA A 204 -14.06 -9.47 -3.31
N GLY A 205 -14.65 -9.71 -4.49
CA GLY A 205 -14.75 -8.67 -5.52
C GLY A 205 -13.37 -8.13 -5.90
N LEU A 206 -13.18 -6.81 -5.82
CA LEU A 206 -11.90 -6.12 -6.05
C LEU A 206 -11.15 -5.81 -4.74
N ALA A 207 -11.25 -6.67 -3.73
CA ALA A 207 -10.54 -6.49 -2.48
C ALA A 207 -9.84 -7.77 -2.04
N TYR A 208 -8.52 -7.71 -1.90
CA TYR A 208 -7.78 -8.72 -1.15
C TYR A 208 -7.94 -8.40 0.34
N THR A 209 -8.70 -9.24 1.04
CA THR A 209 -9.10 -8.98 2.43
C THR A 209 -8.05 -9.41 3.44
N GLU A 210 -7.29 -10.45 3.12
CA GLU A 210 -6.40 -11.14 4.06
C GLU A 210 -5.41 -12.04 3.30
N LEU A 211 -4.22 -12.23 3.89
CA LEU A 211 -3.24 -13.24 3.50
C LEU A 211 -3.00 -14.19 4.69
N GLU A 212 -3.08 -15.48 4.46
CA GLU A 212 -2.66 -16.51 5.42
C GLU A 212 -1.38 -17.17 4.88
N THR A 213 -0.31 -17.18 5.69
CA THR A 213 1.00 -17.75 5.32
C THR A 213 1.32 -18.97 6.17
N HIS A 214 1.81 -20.03 5.53
CA HIS A 214 2.09 -21.32 6.17
C HIS A 214 3.45 -21.88 5.72
N ASP A 215 4.30 -22.20 6.68
CA ASP A 215 5.67 -22.67 6.41
C ASP A 215 5.76 -24.19 6.44
N ARG A 216 6.46 -24.76 5.46
CA ARG A 216 6.91 -26.16 5.46
C ARG A 216 5.80 -27.20 5.57
N GLU A 217 4.61 -26.88 5.07
CA GLU A 217 3.48 -27.82 5.00
C GLU A 217 3.60 -28.78 3.83
N ASP A 218 3.06 -29.99 4.00
CA ASP A 218 2.86 -30.88 2.87
C ASP A 218 1.58 -30.54 2.08
N THR A 219 1.39 -31.23 0.96
CA THR A 219 0.24 -30.99 0.07
C THR A 219 -1.09 -31.36 0.72
N MET A 220 -1.12 -32.32 1.65
CA MET A 220 -2.34 -32.74 2.33
C MET A 220 -2.74 -31.75 3.42
N GLU A 221 -1.77 -31.24 4.17
CA GLU A 221 -1.96 -30.14 5.12
C GLU A 221 -2.48 -28.89 4.39
N THR A 222 -1.84 -28.51 3.28
CA THR A 222 -2.30 -27.39 2.44
C THR A 222 -3.73 -27.63 1.93
N THR A 223 -4.05 -28.85 1.49
CA THR A 223 -5.41 -29.20 1.04
C THR A 223 -6.44 -29.02 2.16
N ALA A 224 -6.14 -29.50 3.38
CA ALA A 224 -7.02 -29.35 4.52
C ALA A 224 -7.27 -27.87 4.86
N ARG A 225 -6.26 -27.00 4.71
CA ARG A 225 -6.43 -25.56 4.88
C ARG A 225 -7.34 -24.94 3.84
N VAL A 226 -7.17 -25.30 2.57
CA VAL A 226 -8.05 -24.83 1.50
C VAL A 226 -9.49 -25.22 1.77
N GLN A 227 -9.75 -26.47 2.19
CA GLN A 227 -11.11 -26.89 2.56
C GLN A 227 -11.66 -26.14 3.77
N ALA A 228 -10.84 -25.92 4.81
CA ALA A 228 -11.24 -25.14 5.97
C ALA A 228 -11.55 -23.68 5.60
N ALA A 229 -10.80 -23.09 4.68
CA ALA A 229 -11.03 -21.74 4.17
C ALA A 229 -12.34 -21.65 3.37
N VAL A 230 -12.58 -22.59 2.45
CA VAL A 230 -13.82 -22.66 1.65
C VAL A 230 -15.03 -22.95 2.54
N GLY A 231 -14.90 -23.83 3.53
CA GLY A 231 -15.96 -24.12 4.50
C GLY A 231 -16.32 -22.95 5.41
N ARG A 232 -15.32 -22.14 5.82
CA ARG A 232 -15.54 -20.89 6.58
C ARG A 232 -16.24 -19.81 5.77
N ARG A 233 -16.10 -19.81 4.44
CA ARG A 233 -16.68 -18.81 3.53
C ARG A 233 -17.38 -19.49 2.34
N PRO A 234 -18.60 -20.04 2.55
CA PRO A 234 -19.33 -20.77 1.52
C PRO A 234 -19.51 -19.97 0.22
N GLY A 235 -19.24 -20.59 -0.91
CA GLY A 235 -19.26 -19.94 -2.23
C GLY A 235 -17.92 -19.37 -2.70
N THR A 236 -16.87 -19.46 -1.86
CA THR A 236 -15.49 -19.16 -2.26
C THR A 236 -14.98 -20.19 -3.27
N VAL A 237 -14.38 -19.70 -4.36
CA VAL A 237 -13.78 -20.55 -5.39
C VAL A 237 -12.25 -20.58 -5.19
N PRO A 238 -11.65 -21.72 -4.84
CA PRO A 238 -10.20 -21.83 -4.74
C PRO A 238 -9.55 -21.81 -6.12
N VAL A 239 -8.46 -21.06 -6.26
CA VAL A 239 -7.63 -20.92 -7.46
C VAL A 239 -6.20 -21.29 -7.08
N VAL A 240 -5.75 -22.48 -7.45
CA VAL A 240 -4.46 -23.02 -7.00
C VAL A 240 -3.42 -22.94 -8.12
N ASP A 241 -2.21 -22.42 -7.85
CA ASP A 241 -1.08 -22.57 -8.78
C ASP A 241 -0.65 -24.05 -8.81
N SER A 242 -0.97 -24.70 -9.91
CA SER A 242 -0.65 -26.11 -10.15
C SER A 242 0.80 -26.36 -10.52
N MET A 243 1.57 -25.34 -10.86
CA MET A 243 2.93 -25.56 -11.36
C MET A 243 3.86 -25.99 -10.22
N GLY A 244 4.48 -27.15 -10.37
CA GLY A 244 5.37 -27.70 -9.33
C GLY A 244 4.58 -28.49 -8.29
N VAL A 245 4.58 -28.03 -7.05
CA VAL A 245 4.01 -28.75 -5.90
C VAL A 245 2.47 -28.73 -5.92
N GLY A 246 1.86 -27.61 -6.33
CA GLY A 246 0.42 -27.42 -6.19
C GLY A 246 -0.46 -28.34 -7.03
N GLY A 247 0.11 -29.08 -8.00
CA GLY A 247 -0.60 -30.13 -8.73
C GLY A 247 -1.24 -31.17 -7.81
N GLY A 248 -0.52 -31.61 -6.76
CA GLY A 248 -1.06 -32.58 -5.79
C GLY A 248 -2.24 -32.03 -4.97
N VAL A 249 -2.23 -30.72 -4.66
CA VAL A 249 -3.34 -30.04 -3.99
C VAL A 249 -4.56 -29.98 -4.89
N VAL A 250 -4.37 -29.62 -6.17
CA VAL A 250 -5.45 -29.59 -7.17
C VAL A 250 -6.08 -30.97 -7.33
N ASP A 251 -5.26 -32.02 -7.48
CA ASP A 251 -5.76 -33.38 -7.68
C ASP A 251 -6.56 -33.86 -6.46
N ARG A 252 -6.07 -33.59 -5.25
CA ARG A 252 -6.78 -33.95 -4.02
C ARG A 252 -8.08 -33.17 -3.84
N LEU A 253 -8.10 -31.87 -4.12
CA LEU A 253 -9.32 -31.07 -4.05
C LEU A 253 -10.39 -31.56 -5.03
N ARG A 254 -9.98 -31.96 -6.24
CA ARG A 254 -10.90 -32.57 -7.23
C ARG A 254 -11.44 -33.92 -6.78
N GLU A 255 -10.61 -34.75 -6.17
CA GLU A 255 -11.05 -36.04 -5.59
C GLU A 255 -12.11 -35.84 -4.49
N LEU A 256 -12.05 -34.70 -3.79
CA LEU A 256 -12.98 -34.30 -2.74
C LEU A 256 -14.19 -33.51 -3.26
N ASP A 257 -14.39 -33.46 -4.59
CA ASP A 257 -15.48 -32.74 -5.27
C ASP A 257 -15.52 -31.22 -4.98
N GLU A 258 -14.37 -30.60 -4.65
CA GLU A 258 -14.27 -29.15 -4.47
C GLU A 258 -14.23 -28.41 -5.82
N PRO A 259 -14.86 -27.23 -5.95
CA PRO A 259 -14.95 -26.47 -7.20
C PRO A 259 -13.65 -25.69 -7.51
N VAL A 260 -12.51 -26.38 -7.53
CA VAL A 260 -11.18 -25.78 -7.70
C VAL A 260 -10.91 -25.36 -9.14
N LEU A 261 -10.43 -24.13 -9.29
CA LEU A 261 -9.84 -23.63 -10.54
C LEU A 261 -8.31 -23.81 -10.48
N THR A 262 -7.75 -24.17 -11.63
CA THR A 262 -6.32 -24.34 -11.77
C THR A 262 -5.70 -23.11 -12.43
N TYR A 263 -4.72 -22.51 -11.77
CA TYR A 263 -3.81 -21.56 -12.37
C TYR A 263 -2.53 -22.29 -12.79
N THR A 264 -2.02 -22.01 -13.99
CA THR A 264 -0.77 -22.58 -14.49
C THR A 264 0.01 -21.46 -15.16
N ARG A 265 1.04 -20.95 -14.49
CA ARG A 265 1.73 -19.71 -14.87
C ARG A 265 2.33 -19.67 -16.29
N ALA A 266 2.72 -20.81 -16.86
CA ALA A 266 3.31 -20.90 -18.21
C ALA A 266 2.30 -21.25 -19.31
N ALA A 267 1.02 -21.43 -18.98
CA ALA A 267 0.01 -21.72 -19.99
C ALA A 267 -0.10 -20.55 -20.98
N LYS A 268 -0.34 -20.86 -22.26
CA LYS A 268 -0.53 -19.84 -23.30
C LYS A 268 -1.73 -18.96 -22.96
N SER A 269 -1.55 -17.64 -23.02
CA SER A 269 -2.65 -16.69 -22.84
C SER A 269 -3.24 -16.27 -24.19
N ARG A 270 -4.55 -16.04 -24.20
CA ARG A 270 -5.26 -15.33 -25.29
C ARG A 270 -5.72 -13.94 -24.88
N LEU A 271 -5.44 -13.56 -23.63
CA LEU A 271 -5.77 -12.24 -23.12
C LEU A 271 -4.88 -11.18 -23.78
N ARG A 272 -5.43 -9.97 -23.85
CA ARG A 272 -4.75 -8.78 -24.33
C ARG A 272 -4.85 -7.69 -23.27
N SER A 273 -3.98 -6.68 -23.39
CA SER A 273 -4.12 -5.44 -22.62
C SER A 273 -5.48 -4.78 -22.87
N ARG A 274 -5.86 -3.86 -22.00
CA ARG A 274 -7.12 -3.13 -22.00
C ARG A 274 -7.40 -2.42 -23.33
N ASP A 275 -6.36 -1.86 -23.94
CA ASP A 275 -6.38 -1.23 -25.26
C ASP A 275 -6.37 -2.23 -26.44
N GLY A 276 -6.13 -3.51 -26.16
CA GLY A 276 -6.04 -4.57 -27.16
C GLY A 276 -4.72 -4.60 -27.94
N GLU A 277 -3.79 -3.67 -27.70
CA GLU A 277 -2.55 -3.55 -28.47
C GLU A 277 -1.60 -4.73 -28.20
N TRP A 278 -1.47 -5.12 -26.94
CA TRP A 278 -0.49 -6.10 -26.49
C TRP A 278 -1.13 -7.44 -26.18
N GLY A 279 -0.52 -8.51 -26.68
CA GLY A 279 -0.81 -9.88 -26.26
C GLY A 279 0.20 -10.38 -25.22
N PHE A 280 -0.18 -11.38 -24.44
CA PHE A 280 0.68 -11.95 -23.40
C PHE A 280 1.18 -13.34 -23.77
N ASN A 281 2.49 -13.58 -23.60
CA ASN A 281 3.12 -14.86 -23.91
C ASN A 281 2.57 -16.01 -23.07
N ASN A 282 2.21 -15.74 -21.82
CA ASN A 282 1.65 -16.72 -20.91
C ASN A 282 0.66 -16.07 -19.92
N THR A 283 -0.03 -16.92 -19.16
CA THR A 283 -0.99 -16.52 -18.12
C THR A 283 -0.33 -15.71 -17.00
N ARG A 284 0.94 -15.94 -16.66
CA ARG A 284 1.67 -15.10 -15.68
C ARG A 284 1.77 -13.66 -16.12
N SER A 285 2.26 -13.42 -17.34
CA SER A 285 2.35 -12.08 -17.91
C SER A 285 0.96 -11.43 -17.98
N ALA A 286 -0.06 -12.18 -18.38
CA ALA A 286 -1.43 -11.66 -18.42
C ALA A 286 -1.99 -11.31 -17.03
N ALA A 287 -1.73 -12.13 -16.01
CA ALA A 287 -2.19 -11.90 -14.65
C ALA A 287 -1.54 -10.65 -14.06
N TYR A 288 -0.21 -10.52 -14.16
CA TYR A 288 0.51 -9.34 -13.69
C TYR A 288 0.05 -8.06 -14.39
N TRP A 289 -0.09 -8.09 -15.73
CA TRP A 289 -0.54 -6.94 -16.47
C TRP A 289 -1.99 -6.57 -16.15
N ARG A 290 -2.85 -7.58 -15.91
CA ARG A 290 -4.21 -7.33 -15.48
C ARG A 290 -4.25 -6.65 -14.10
N THR A 291 -3.40 -7.07 -13.18
CA THR A 291 -3.27 -6.40 -11.87
C THR A 291 -2.76 -4.96 -12.05
N ARG A 292 -1.75 -4.73 -12.90
CA ARG A 292 -1.29 -3.38 -13.28
C ARG A 292 -2.47 -2.53 -13.74
N GLU A 293 -3.29 -3.04 -14.66
CA GLU A 293 -4.44 -2.30 -15.19
C GLU A 293 -5.51 -1.96 -14.15
N LEU A 294 -5.76 -2.87 -13.22
CA LEU A 294 -6.69 -2.66 -12.11
C LEU A 294 -6.19 -1.63 -11.08
N LEU A 295 -4.90 -1.32 -11.10
CA LEU A 295 -4.24 -0.38 -10.22
C LEU A 295 -3.93 0.96 -10.88
N ASP A 296 -4.16 1.08 -12.19
CA ASP A 296 -3.80 2.24 -12.99
C ASP A 296 -4.60 3.49 -12.58
N PRO A 297 -3.94 4.54 -12.04
CA PRO A 297 -4.59 5.77 -11.59
C PRO A 297 -5.38 6.49 -12.69
N ALA A 298 -5.05 6.26 -13.97
CA ALA A 298 -5.78 6.87 -15.09
C ALA A 298 -7.22 6.32 -15.25
N PHE A 299 -7.59 5.27 -14.51
CA PHE A 299 -8.87 4.57 -14.66
C PHE A 299 -9.62 4.33 -13.34
N ASP A 300 -9.46 5.25 -12.37
CA ASP A 300 -10.17 5.23 -11.07
C ASP A 300 -10.12 3.86 -10.36
N PRO A 301 -8.91 3.42 -9.95
CA PRO A 301 -8.68 2.07 -9.47
C PRO A 301 -9.34 1.82 -8.12
N THR A 302 -10.13 0.74 -8.03
CA THR A 302 -10.83 0.33 -6.80
C THR A 302 -10.21 -0.88 -6.12
N LEU A 303 -9.16 -1.48 -6.70
CA LEU A 303 -8.51 -2.66 -6.13
C LEU A 303 -7.88 -2.34 -4.77
N MET A 304 -8.20 -3.13 -3.75
CA MET A 304 -7.62 -3.02 -2.40
C MET A 304 -6.65 -4.17 -2.14
N LEU A 305 -5.51 -3.86 -1.52
CA LEU A 305 -4.48 -4.82 -1.11
C LEU A 305 -4.24 -4.71 0.40
N PRO A 306 -4.10 -5.84 1.13
CA PRO A 306 -3.81 -5.78 2.55
C PRO A 306 -2.40 -5.19 2.78
N PRO A 307 -2.17 -4.53 3.93
CA PRO A 307 -0.87 -3.96 4.29
C PRO A 307 0.13 -5.08 4.59
N ASP A 308 0.85 -5.51 3.56
CA ASP A 308 1.89 -6.53 3.68
C ASP A 308 3.10 -6.19 2.82
N ASP A 309 4.24 -5.98 3.47
CA ASP A 309 5.45 -5.50 2.81
C ASP A 309 6.08 -6.55 1.89
N LEU A 310 5.86 -7.84 2.19
CA LEU A 310 6.31 -8.93 1.33
C LEU A 310 5.52 -8.94 0.03
N LEU A 311 4.20 -8.78 0.11
CA LEU A 311 3.33 -8.63 -1.05
C LEU A 311 3.77 -7.45 -1.92
N LEU A 312 4.08 -6.30 -1.33
CA LEU A 312 4.53 -5.12 -2.08
C LEU A 312 5.90 -5.36 -2.74
N ALA A 313 6.84 -6.00 -2.03
CA ALA A 313 8.12 -6.40 -2.61
C ALA A 313 7.94 -7.36 -3.79
N ASP A 314 7.11 -8.40 -3.62
CA ASP A 314 6.87 -9.42 -4.64
C ASP A 314 6.14 -8.87 -5.87
N LEU A 315 5.24 -7.89 -5.70
CA LEU A 315 4.51 -7.28 -6.81
C LEU A 315 5.33 -6.23 -7.57
N THR A 316 6.35 -5.63 -6.94
CA THR A 316 7.25 -4.67 -7.58
C THR A 316 8.44 -5.33 -8.28
N ALA A 317 8.85 -6.52 -7.84
CA ALA A 317 10.02 -7.23 -8.37
C ALA A 317 9.95 -7.64 -9.86
N PRO A 318 8.79 -8.06 -10.42
CA PRO A 318 8.72 -8.46 -11.82
C PRO A 318 8.92 -7.28 -12.76
N THR A 319 9.68 -7.51 -13.82
CA THR A 319 9.86 -6.56 -14.92
C THR A 319 9.16 -7.03 -16.21
N TRP A 320 8.90 -6.10 -17.13
CA TRP A 320 8.36 -6.40 -18.46
C TRP A 320 9.35 -6.05 -19.56
N ALA A 321 9.18 -6.73 -20.70
CA ALA A 321 9.87 -6.40 -21.95
C ALA A 321 8.97 -6.78 -23.12
N VAL A 322 8.92 -5.93 -24.15
CA VAL A 322 8.25 -6.26 -25.41
C VAL A 322 9.14 -7.22 -26.19
N ARG A 323 8.55 -8.33 -26.63
CA ARG A 323 9.21 -9.27 -27.53
C ARG A 323 8.56 -9.16 -28.90
N THR A 324 9.37 -8.92 -29.93
CA THR A 324 8.93 -9.14 -31.32
C THR A 324 8.77 -10.64 -31.53
N GLY A 325 7.53 -11.07 -31.75
CA GLY A 325 7.21 -12.43 -32.18
C GLY A 325 7.36 -12.62 -33.67
#